data_AF-A0AAD8PL59-F1
#
_entry.id   AF-A0AAD8PL59-F1
#
_cell.length_a   1.000
_cell.length_b   1.000
_cell.length_c   1.000
_cell.angle_alpha   90.00
_cell.angle_beta   90.00
_cell.angle_gamma   90.00
#
_symmetry.space_group_name_H-M   'P 1'
#
loop_
_entity.id
_entity.type
_entity.pdbx_description
1 polymer ?
#
loop_
_entity_poly.entity_id
_entity_poly.type
_entity_poly.pdbx_seq_one_letter_code
_entity_poly.pdbx_strand_id
1 'polypeptide(L)'
;MVIINTQKKRVPFAASLLRTCRTIHAEARGIFYSQAIIIGGQVDPVVWLRGIGPGNRFYLRNMHLGSTMGFDLPRKNCQAVTRKVAKFLADAPNLKSLEIRAMRIPDIDWDLHKDLNGQMQQRPWFIAAQHIAKLIYDEFRPVFSAALSRGQTPQQLCTSVKAHRNLFSGQSDQGRAFATDVLALRLNQWEIAGAEAEVAEHLKLLLERNLRHRCHPRFKQQPGIV
;
A
#
# COMPACT_ATOMS: atom_id res chain seq x y z
N MET A 1 -51.76 7.78 -51.05
CA MET A 1 -51.53 7.15 -49.74
C MET A 1 -50.04 7.20 -49.45
N VAL A 2 -49.59 8.13 -48.61
CA VAL A 2 -48.17 8.35 -48.29
C VAL A 2 -47.87 7.59 -47.00
N ILE A 3 -47.10 6.51 -47.09
CA ILE A 3 -46.59 5.80 -45.92
C ILE A 3 -45.32 6.55 -45.48
N ILE A 4 -45.45 7.39 -44.47
CA ILE A 4 -44.30 8.05 -43.82
C ILE A 4 -43.62 7.00 -42.94
N ASN A 5 -42.49 6.49 -43.43
CA ASN A 5 -41.62 5.56 -42.72
C ASN A 5 -40.94 6.30 -41.53
N THR A 6 -41.42 6.08 -40.31
CA THR A 6 -40.94 6.72 -39.07
C THR A 6 -39.82 5.96 -38.37
N GLN A 7 -39.04 5.12 -39.08
CA GLN A 7 -37.92 4.36 -38.50
C GLN A 7 -36.52 4.95 -38.78
N LYS A 8 -36.33 6.26 -38.69
CA LYS A 8 -34.97 6.84 -38.65
C LYS A 8 -34.95 8.05 -37.73
N LYS A 9 -34.56 7.88 -36.45
CA LYS A 9 -33.97 8.92 -35.55
C LYS A 9 -33.92 8.59 -34.04
N ARG A 10 -34.21 7.37 -33.56
CA ARG A 10 -34.14 7.06 -32.11
C ARG A 10 -32.75 6.64 -31.57
N VAL A 11 -31.80 6.31 -32.44
CA VAL A 11 -30.44 5.86 -32.07
C VAL A 11 -29.53 6.97 -31.51
N PRO A 12 -29.55 8.23 -32.00
CA PRO A 12 -28.61 9.26 -31.54
C PRO A 12 -28.84 9.71 -30.10
N PHE A 13 -30.10 9.82 -29.68
CA PHE A 13 -30.46 10.29 -28.34
C PHE A 13 -30.10 9.26 -27.26
N ALA A 14 -30.47 7.99 -27.46
CA ALA A 14 -30.11 6.92 -26.53
C ALA A 14 -28.59 6.75 -26.41
N ALA A 15 -27.84 6.84 -27.53
CA ALA A 15 -26.39 6.78 -27.52
C ALA A 15 -25.76 7.99 -26.80
N SER A 16 -26.30 9.20 -27.00
CA SER A 16 -25.85 10.42 -26.32
C SER A 16 -26.12 10.35 -24.81
N LEU A 17 -27.33 9.94 -24.41
CA LEU A 17 -27.69 9.76 -23.00
C LEU A 17 -26.79 8.72 -22.33
N LEU A 18 -26.56 7.57 -22.97
CA LEU A 18 -25.63 6.55 -22.46
C LEU A 18 -24.20 7.10 -22.31
N ARG A 19 -23.74 7.94 -23.24
CA ARG A 19 -22.43 8.59 -23.14
C ARG A 19 -22.39 9.54 -21.94
N THR A 20 -23.40 10.38 -21.76
CA THR A 20 -23.51 11.28 -20.60
C THR A 20 -23.56 10.52 -19.28
N CYS A 21 -24.36 9.45 -19.18
CA CYS A 21 -24.41 8.61 -17.99
C CYS A 21 -23.04 7.96 -17.69
N ARG A 22 -22.31 7.51 -18.71
CA ARG A 22 -20.94 6.98 -18.53
C ARG A 22 -19.98 8.05 -18.01
N THR A 23 -20.05 9.27 -18.54
CA THR A 23 -19.23 10.40 -18.06
C THR A 23 -19.55 10.74 -16.61
N ILE A 24 -20.82 10.96 -16.28
CA ILE A 24 -21.26 11.26 -14.90
C ILE A 24 -20.84 10.15 -13.94
N HIS A 25 -20.98 8.89 -14.34
CA HIS A 25 -20.57 7.76 -13.50
C HIS A 25 -19.05 7.70 -13.32
N ALA A 26 -18.26 8.01 -14.34
CA ALA A 26 -16.80 8.11 -14.23
C ALA A 26 -16.38 9.27 -13.32
N GLU A 27 -17.03 10.42 -13.41
CA GLU A 27 -16.79 11.57 -12.54
C GLU A 27 -17.17 11.26 -11.09
N ALA A 28 -18.33 10.66 -10.86
CA ALA A 28 -18.78 10.24 -9.53
C ALA A 28 -17.81 9.24 -8.88
N ARG A 29 -17.29 8.26 -9.66
CA ARG A 29 -16.21 7.37 -9.22
C ARG A 29 -14.94 8.15 -8.88
N GLY A 30 -14.56 9.09 -9.74
CA GLY A 30 -13.41 9.96 -9.50
C GLY A 30 -13.52 10.74 -8.19
N ILE A 31 -14.71 11.29 -7.89
CA ILE A 31 -14.99 11.99 -6.64
C ILE A 31 -14.91 11.03 -5.46
N PHE A 32 -15.63 9.91 -5.52
CA PHE A 32 -15.68 8.93 -4.43
C PHE A 32 -14.29 8.37 -4.08
N TYR A 33 -13.52 7.94 -5.08
CA TYR A 33 -12.20 7.33 -4.88
C TYR A 33 -11.05 8.35 -4.74
N SER A 34 -11.33 9.67 -4.84
CA SER A 34 -10.35 10.71 -4.53
C SER A 34 -10.09 10.88 -3.04
N GLN A 35 -11.08 10.53 -2.21
CA GLN A 35 -10.99 10.61 -0.76
C GLN A 35 -10.08 9.51 -0.21
N ALA A 36 -9.60 9.69 1.02
CA ALA A 36 -8.84 8.68 1.71
C ALA A 36 -9.76 7.51 2.12
N ILE A 37 -9.50 6.34 1.54
CA ILE A 37 -10.27 5.14 1.86
C ILE A 37 -9.52 4.36 2.93
N ILE A 38 -10.15 4.25 4.09
CA ILE A 38 -9.65 3.47 5.22
C ILE A 38 -10.25 2.08 5.13
N ILE A 39 -9.38 1.06 5.05
CA ILE A 39 -9.82 -0.34 5.09
C ILE A 39 -9.19 -1.03 6.29
N GLY A 40 -10.01 -1.24 7.31
CA GLY A 40 -9.68 -1.99 8.52
C GLY A 40 -10.95 -2.31 9.33
N GLY A 41 -10.86 -3.26 10.26
CA GLY A 41 -11.98 -3.67 11.11
C GLY A 41 -12.81 -4.81 10.54
N GLN A 42 -13.87 -4.51 9.77
CA GLN A 42 -14.89 -5.50 9.37
C GLN A 42 -14.85 -5.93 7.89
N VAL A 43 -14.17 -5.18 7.03
CA VAL A 43 -14.15 -5.45 5.59
C VAL A 43 -12.79 -6.01 5.19
N ASP A 44 -12.79 -7.23 4.64
CA ASP A 44 -11.57 -7.82 4.08
C ASP A 44 -11.09 -6.96 2.88
N PRO A 45 -9.89 -6.35 2.95
CA PRO A 45 -9.37 -5.52 1.88
C PRO A 45 -9.23 -6.26 0.55
N VAL A 46 -9.01 -7.58 0.57
CA VAL A 46 -8.93 -8.41 -0.64
C VAL A 46 -10.31 -8.52 -1.29
N VAL A 47 -11.36 -8.75 -0.50
CA VAL A 47 -12.74 -8.84 -1.00
C VAL A 47 -13.19 -7.51 -1.57
N TRP A 48 -12.92 -6.41 -0.86
CA TRP A 48 -13.31 -5.08 -1.31
C TRP A 48 -12.57 -4.65 -2.58
N LEU A 49 -11.23 -4.76 -2.60
CA LEU A 49 -10.42 -4.41 -3.78
C LEU A 49 -10.79 -5.23 -5.00
N ARG A 50 -11.14 -6.51 -4.81
CA ARG A 50 -11.67 -7.37 -5.87
C ARG A 50 -13.04 -6.87 -6.35
N GLY A 51 -13.95 -6.60 -5.41
CA GLY A 51 -15.34 -6.23 -5.69
C GLY A 51 -15.49 -4.92 -6.46
N ILE A 52 -14.67 -3.91 -6.16
CA ILE A 52 -14.69 -2.66 -6.94
C ILE A 52 -14.16 -2.86 -8.37
N GLY A 53 -13.34 -3.90 -8.61
CA GLY A 53 -12.81 -4.22 -9.93
C GLY A 53 -11.74 -3.22 -10.45
N PRO A 54 -11.02 -3.60 -11.53
CA PRO A 54 -9.91 -2.80 -12.05
C PRO A 54 -10.34 -1.41 -12.54
N GLY A 55 -11.53 -1.29 -13.11
CA GLY A 55 -12.06 -0.02 -13.60
C GLY A 55 -12.25 1.03 -12.49
N ASN A 56 -12.61 0.62 -11.27
CA ASN A 56 -12.70 1.53 -10.14
C ASN A 56 -11.36 1.71 -9.43
N ARG A 57 -10.50 0.67 -9.39
CA ARG A 57 -9.14 0.79 -8.87
C ARG A 57 -8.31 1.86 -9.61
N PHE A 58 -8.63 2.11 -10.88
CA PHE A 58 -8.06 3.23 -11.63
C PHE A 58 -8.24 4.58 -10.92
N TYR A 59 -9.36 4.81 -10.24
CA TYR A 59 -9.65 6.10 -9.60
C TYR A 59 -9.12 6.21 -8.17
N LEU A 60 -8.58 5.13 -7.60
CA LEU A 60 -8.03 5.15 -6.23
C LEU A 60 -6.84 6.10 -6.15
N ARG A 61 -6.89 7.03 -5.19
CA ARG A 61 -5.80 7.98 -4.93
C ARG A 61 -5.15 7.80 -3.58
N ASN A 62 -5.94 7.63 -2.53
CA ASN A 62 -5.46 7.65 -1.15
C ASN A 62 -6.03 6.44 -0.42
N MET A 63 -5.16 5.60 0.13
CA MET A 63 -5.58 4.38 0.81
C MET A 63 -4.87 4.22 2.14
N HIS A 64 -5.62 3.89 3.18
CA HIS A 64 -5.08 3.55 4.49
C HIS A 64 -5.40 2.08 4.80
N LEU A 65 -4.36 1.28 4.98
CA LEU A 65 -4.49 -0.14 5.33
C LEU A 65 -4.40 -0.30 6.84
N GLY A 66 -5.48 -0.79 7.43
CA GLY A 66 -5.68 -0.86 8.87
C GLY A 66 -6.50 0.31 9.40
N SER A 67 -7.22 0.04 10.49
CA SER A 67 -7.93 1.05 11.24
C SER A 67 -7.05 1.58 12.36
N THR A 68 -7.33 2.80 12.83
CA THR A 68 -6.80 3.30 14.10
C THR A 68 -7.19 2.39 15.27
N MET A 69 -8.33 1.70 15.14
CA MET A 69 -8.85 0.74 16.13
C MET A 69 -8.17 -0.64 16.06
N GLY A 70 -7.34 -0.91 15.04
CA GLY A 70 -6.68 -2.19 14.80
C GLY A 70 -7.18 -2.97 13.58
N PHE A 71 -6.59 -4.14 13.37
CA PHE A 71 -6.96 -5.07 12.30
C PHE A 71 -7.29 -6.43 12.92
N ASP A 72 -8.53 -6.90 12.81
CA ASP A 72 -8.85 -8.31 13.04
C ASP A 72 -8.55 -9.09 11.74
N LEU A 73 -7.28 -9.28 11.42
CA LEU A 73 -6.91 -10.31 10.43
C LEU A 73 -6.93 -11.67 11.14
N PRO A 74 -7.51 -12.71 10.53
CA PRO A 74 -7.29 -14.08 10.98
C PRO A 74 -5.77 -14.31 11.12
N ARG A 75 -5.32 -14.68 12.32
CA ARG A 75 -3.88 -14.79 12.68
C ARG A 75 -3.06 -15.62 11.68
N LYS A 76 -3.71 -16.54 10.96
CA LYS A 76 -3.12 -17.35 9.91
C LYS A 76 -3.23 -16.60 8.57
N ASN A 77 -2.08 -16.30 7.97
CA ASN A 77 -1.92 -15.74 6.61
C ASN A 77 -1.98 -14.21 6.44
N CYS A 78 -1.80 -13.40 7.50
CA CYS A 78 -1.81 -11.93 7.39
C CYS A 78 -0.87 -11.38 6.30
N GLN A 79 0.36 -11.90 6.20
CA GLN A 79 1.29 -11.50 5.14
C GLN A 79 0.76 -11.86 3.75
N ALA A 80 0.23 -13.07 3.55
CA ALA A 80 -0.34 -13.46 2.27
C ALA A 80 -1.53 -12.57 1.85
N VAL A 81 -2.34 -12.11 2.82
CA VAL A 81 -3.39 -11.11 2.59
C VAL A 81 -2.77 -9.78 2.18
N THR A 82 -1.76 -9.28 2.91
CA THR A 82 -1.03 -8.05 2.56
C THR A 82 -0.46 -8.10 1.14
N ARG A 83 0.19 -9.21 0.74
CA ARG A 83 0.70 -9.37 -0.64
C ARG A 83 -0.41 -9.38 -1.68
N LYS A 84 -1.56 -9.99 -1.39
CA LYS A 84 -2.72 -9.95 -2.30
C LYS A 84 -3.26 -8.53 -2.46
N VAL A 85 -3.36 -7.79 -1.35
CA VAL A 85 -3.71 -6.36 -1.38
C VAL A 85 -2.70 -5.58 -2.22
N ALA A 86 -1.40 -5.75 -1.98
CA ALA A 86 -0.35 -5.10 -2.75
C ALA A 86 -0.44 -5.38 -4.25
N LYS A 87 -0.81 -6.60 -4.66
CA LYS A 87 -1.05 -6.94 -6.07
C LYS A 87 -2.20 -6.13 -6.67
N PHE A 88 -3.35 -6.04 -5.97
CA PHE A 88 -4.46 -5.22 -6.44
C PHE A 88 -4.13 -3.72 -6.52
N LEU A 89 -3.29 -3.23 -5.60
CA LEU A 89 -2.86 -1.83 -5.57
C LEU A 89 -1.79 -1.50 -6.60
N ALA A 90 -0.98 -2.47 -7.03
CA ALA A 90 -0.06 -2.29 -8.15
C ALA A 90 -0.82 -1.91 -9.45
N ASP A 91 -2.04 -2.42 -9.60
CA ASP A 91 -2.97 -2.11 -10.71
C ASP A 91 -3.73 -0.78 -10.54
N ALA A 92 -3.46 -0.01 -9.48
CA ALA A 92 -4.06 1.31 -9.26
C ALA A 92 -3.09 2.41 -9.73
N PRO A 93 -3.13 2.85 -11.01
CA PRO A 93 -2.16 3.79 -11.56
C PRO A 93 -2.18 5.18 -10.94
N ASN A 94 -3.32 5.59 -10.38
CA ASN A 94 -3.49 6.92 -9.79
C ASN A 94 -3.32 6.93 -8.27
N LEU A 95 -2.82 5.83 -7.68
CA LEU A 95 -2.54 5.76 -6.26
C LEU A 95 -1.41 6.74 -5.91
N LYS A 96 -1.74 7.77 -5.12
CA LYS A 96 -0.83 8.82 -4.67
C LYS A 96 -0.29 8.57 -3.27
N SER A 97 -1.13 8.03 -2.39
CA SER A 97 -0.80 7.78 -0.99
C SER A 97 -1.31 6.41 -0.55
N LEU A 98 -0.43 5.66 0.12
CA LEU A 98 -0.69 4.40 0.78
C LEU A 98 -0.11 4.47 2.20
N GLU A 99 -0.98 4.55 3.19
CA GLU A 99 -0.59 4.58 4.59
C GLU A 99 -0.86 3.24 5.26
N ILE A 100 0.17 2.66 5.87
CA ILE A 100 0.11 1.37 6.56
C ILE A 100 -0.08 1.68 8.04
N ARG A 101 -1.32 1.57 8.49
CA ARG A 101 -1.75 1.89 9.86
C ARG A 101 -1.70 0.69 10.79
N ALA A 102 -1.86 -0.51 10.24
CA ALA A 102 -1.70 -1.75 10.97
C ALA A 102 -1.18 -2.86 10.04
N MET A 103 -0.21 -3.63 10.51
CA MET A 103 0.26 -4.84 9.84
C MET A 103 0.77 -5.84 10.86
N ARG A 104 0.72 -7.13 10.55
CA ARG A 104 1.40 -8.15 11.34
C ARG A 104 2.90 -7.98 11.20
N ILE A 105 3.57 -7.67 12.29
CA ILE A 105 5.04 -7.61 12.38
C ILE A 105 5.51 -8.93 12.99
N PRO A 106 6.36 -9.73 12.30
CA PRO A 106 7.00 -10.90 12.90
C PRO A 106 7.92 -10.51 14.05
N ASP A 107 8.25 -11.49 14.90
CA ASP A 107 9.21 -11.26 15.99
C ASP A 107 10.58 -10.88 15.43
N ILE A 108 11.28 -9.99 16.14
CA ILE A 108 12.58 -9.50 15.73
C ILE A 108 13.62 -10.43 16.36
N ASP A 109 14.52 -10.95 15.53
CA ASP A 109 15.67 -11.70 16.01
C ASP A 109 16.71 -10.73 16.60
N TRP A 110 16.53 -10.39 17.88
CA TRP A 110 17.35 -9.41 18.58
C TRP A 110 18.81 -9.86 18.75
N ASP A 111 19.08 -11.15 18.70
CA ASP A 111 20.44 -11.68 18.88
C ASP A 111 21.34 -11.32 17.69
N LEU A 112 20.78 -11.14 16.48
CA LEU A 112 21.52 -10.64 15.31
C LEU A 112 21.99 -9.19 15.45
N HIS A 113 21.48 -8.45 16.44
CA HIS A 113 21.79 -7.04 16.65
C HIS A 113 22.67 -6.78 17.88
N LYS A 114 23.11 -7.86 18.53
CA LYS A 114 24.05 -7.80 19.65
C LYS A 114 25.49 -7.95 19.14
N ASP A 115 26.43 -7.30 19.81
CA ASP A 115 27.86 -7.56 19.61
C ASP A 115 28.30 -8.84 20.32
N LEU A 116 29.59 -9.17 20.21
CA LEU A 116 30.19 -10.35 20.86
C LEU A 116 30.08 -10.31 22.40
N ASN A 117 29.84 -9.13 22.98
CA ASN A 117 29.66 -8.93 24.42
C ASN A 117 28.18 -8.95 24.83
N GLY A 118 27.27 -9.21 23.90
CA GLY A 118 25.82 -9.21 24.13
C GLY A 118 25.19 -7.81 24.22
N GLN A 119 25.95 -6.75 23.91
CA GLN A 119 25.46 -5.37 23.92
C GLN A 119 24.79 -5.03 22.60
N MET A 120 23.68 -4.29 22.67
CA MET A 120 22.96 -3.84 21.47
C MET A 120 23.81 -2.81 20.70
N GLN A 121 24.07 -3.07 19.42
CA GLN A 121 24.84 -2.15 18.57
C GLN A 121 24.09 -0.87 18.22
N GLN A 122 22.75 -0.91 18.28
CA GLN A 122 21.86 0.19 17.94
C GLN A 122 20.69 0.25 18.93
N ARG A 123 20.02 1.40 18.98
CA ARG A 123 18.82 1.55 19.81
C ARG A 123 17.73 0.56 19.34
N PRO A 124 17.03 -0.14 20.27
CA PRO A 124 16.02 -1.13 19.89
C PRO A 124 14.92 -0.59 18.96
N TRP A 125 14.47 0.67 19.16
CA TRP A 125 13.45 1.28 18.31
C TRP A 125 13.92 1.51 16.88
N PHE A 126 15.22 1.76 16.70
CA PHE A 126 15.83 1.98 15.40
C PHE A 126 15.86 0.66 14.62
N ILE A 127 16.25 -0.43 15.28
CA ILE A 127 16.21 -1.79 14.71
C ILE A 127 14.77 -2.17 14.32
N ALA A 128 13.79 -1.89 15.19
CA ALA A 128 12.38 -2.15 14.90
C ALA A 128 11.89 -1.35 13.68
N ALA A 129 12.28 -0.08 13.54
CA ALA A 129 11.95 0.73 12.38
C ALA A 129 12.53 0.14 11.08
N GLN A 130 13.80 -0.29 11.09
CA GLN A 130 14.42 -0.94 9.93
C GLN A 130 13.74 -2.27 9.56
N HIS A 131 13.38 -3.06 10.57
CA HIS A 131 12.64 -4.30 10.37
C HIS A 131 11.27 -4.05 9.71
N ILE A 132 10.53 -3.06 10.20
CA ILE A 132 9.24 -2.65 9.62
C ILE A 132 9.42 -2.13 8.20
N ALA A 133 10.44 -1.32 7.93
CA ALA A 133 10.73 -0.81 6.58
C ALA A 133 11.00 -1.95 5.59
N LYS A 134 11.80 -2.94 5.99
CA LYS A 134 12.07 -4.15 5.19
C LYS A 134 10.79 -4.95 4.94
N LEU A 135 9.98 -5.15 5.98
CA LEU A 135 8.71 -5.85 5.87
C LEU A 135 7.75 -5.14 4.90
N ILE A 136 7.61 -3.82 5.02
CA ILE A 136 6.82 -3.01 4.08
C ILE A 136 7.34 -3.17 2.65
N TYR A 137 8.66 -3.05 2.46
CA TYR A 137 9.29 -3.22 1.16
C TYR A 137 8.98 -4.59 0.54
N ASP A 138 9.12 -5.67 1.30
CA ASP A 138 8.93 -7.04 0.81
C ASP A 138 7.44 -7.33 0.51
N GLU A 139 6.54 -6.96 1.41
CA GLU A 139 5.11 -7.23 1.28
C GLU A 139 4.44 -6.36 0.19
N PHE A 140 4.90 -5.12 0.01
CA PHE A 140 4.40 -4.18 -1.00
C PHE A 140 5.30 -4.07 -2.24
N ARG A 141 6.24 -4.99 -2.43
CA ARG A 141 7.11 -5.05 -3.62
C ARG A 141 6.35 -4.91 -4.96
N PRO A 142 5.14 -5.48 -5.17
CA PRO A 142 4.38 -5.25 -6.40
C PRO A 142 4.05 -3.77 -6.66
N VAL A 143 3.65 -3.03 -5.61
CA VAL A 143 3.33 -1.60 -5.70
C VAL A 143 4.57 -0.80 -6.08
N PHE A 144 5.67 -1.02 -5.36
CA PHE A 144 6.94 -0.36 -5.65
C PHE A 144 7.44 -0.68 -7.06
N SER A 145 7.35 -1.95 -7.47
CA SER A 145 7.81 -2.38 -8.78
C SER A 145 7.04 -1.73 -9.92
N ALA A 146 5.70 -1.70 -9.82
CA ALA A 146 4.85 -1.06 -10.81
C ALA A 146 5.09 0.44 -10.88
N ALA A 147 5.26 1.11 -9.74
CA ALA A 147 5.48 2.55 -9.69
C ALA A 147 6.88 2.96 -10.19
N LEU A 148 7.93 2.19 -9.85
CA LEU A 148 9.27 2.36 -10.42
C LEU A 148 9.25 2.19 -11.95
N SER A 149 8.53 1.20 -12.47
CA SER A 149 8.37 1.02 -13.92
C SER A 149 7.60 2.16 -14.61
N ARG A 150 6.82 2.95 -13.86
CA ARG A 150 6.17 4.18 -14.33
C ARG A 150 7.06 5.42 -14.17
N GLY A 151 8.32 5.25 -13.77
CA GLY A 151 9.29 6.34 -13.65
C GLY A 151 9.26 7.08 -12.30
N GLN A 152 8.54 6.60 -11.29
CA GLN A 152 8.63 7.20 -9.96
C GLN A 152 10.01 6.95 -9.34
N THR A 153 10.52 7.95 -8.63
CA THR A 153 11.80 7.85 -7.92
C THR A 153 11.62 7.23 -6.53
N PRO A 154 12.68 6.65 -5.92
CA PRO A 154 12.63 6.17 -4.53
C PRO A 154 12.12 7.23 -3.55
N GLN A 155 12.54 8.49 -3.73
CA GLN A 155 12.11 9.61 -2.90
C GLN A 155 10.59 9.86 -3.01
N GLN A 156 10.04 9.83 -4.22
CA GLN A 156 8.60 9.95 -4.45
C GLN A 156 7.85 8.78 -3.78
N LEU A 157 8.36 7.57 -3.90
CA LEU A 157 7.76 6.38 -3.31
C LEU A 157 7.76 6.40 -1.77
N CYS A 158 8.81 6.93 -1.14
CA CYS A 158 8.84 7.11 0.32
C CYS A 158 7.87 8.22 0.79
N THR A 159 7.52 9.14 -0.10
CA THR A 159 6.47 10.13 0.17
C THR A 159 5.07 9.52 -0.01
N SER A 160 4.92 8.59 -0.95
CA SER A 160 3.65 7.93 -1.27
C SER A 160 3.32 6.74 -0.37
N VAL A 161 4.30 5.97 0.10
CA VAL A 161 4.06 4.81 0.98
C VAL A 161 4.64 5.10 2.36
N LYS A 162 3.78 5.14 3.38
CA LYS A 162 4.15 5.53 4.74
C LYS A 162 3.76 4.50 5.78
N ALA A 163 4.63 4.29 6.76
CA ALA A 163 4.27 3.70 8.04
C ALA A 163 3.61 4.77 8.91
N HIS A 164 2.46 4.44 9.50
CA HIS A 164 1.82 5.31 10.49
C HIS A 164 2.38 5.04 11.89
N ARG A 165 2.44 6.06 12.75
CA ARG A 165 2.83 5.97 14.18
C ARG A 165 2.21 4.81 14.97
N ASN A 166 1.02 4.35 14.57
CA ASN A 166 0.34 3.25 15.23
C ASN A 166 1.11 1.92 15.15
N LEU A 167 2.02 1.76 14.18
CA LEU A 167 2.92 0.60 14.13
C LEU A 167 3.89 0.55 15.32
N PHE A 168 4.07 1.68 16.03
CA PHE A 168 5.02 1.83 17.13
C PHE A 168 4.34 2.12 18.48
N SER A 169 3.20 2.81 18.48
CA SER A 169 2.60 3.30 19.72
C SER A 169 1.65 2.31 20.42
N GLY A 170 1.25 1.23 19.75
CA GLY A 170 0.37 0.21 20.34
C GLY A 170 -1.04 0.67 20.71
N GLN A 171 -1.40 1.94 20.47
CA GLN A 171 -2.71 2.54 20.77
C GLN A 171 -3.82 2.08 19.82
N SER A 172 -3.85 0.79 19.48
CA SER A 172 -5.03 0.17 18.87
C SER A 172 -5.76 -0.58 19.96
N ASP A 173 -7.05 -0.32 20.09
CA ASP A 173 -7.98 -0.83 21.12
C ASP A 173 -8.08 -2.36 21.20
N GLN A 174 -7.31 -3.09 20.39
CA GLN A 174 -7.35 -4.55 20.34
C GLN A 174 -6.00 -5.25 20.48
N GLY A 175 -4.84 -4.56 20.47
CA GLY A 175 -3.52 -5.15 20.82
C GLY A 175 -3.10 -6.46 20.10
N ARG A 176 -3.83 -6.90 19.06
CA ARG A 176 -3.79 -8.30 18.58
C ARG A 176 -2.94 -8.52 17.33
N ALA A 177 -2.45 -7.45 16.70
CA ALA A 177 -1.79 -7.52 15.39
C ALA A 177 -0.34 -7.00 15.38
N PHE A 178 0.18 -6.46 16.48
CA PHE A 178 1.56 -5.94 16.54
C PHE A 178 2.51 -7.00 17.09
N ALA A 179 3.80 -6.89 16.74
CA ALA A 179 4.84 -7.66 17.42
C ALA A 179 4.88 -7.25 18.89
N THR A 180 4.82 -8.21 19.80
CA THR A 180 4.93 -7.99 21.24
C THR A 180 6.22 -7.23 21.56
N ASP A 181 7.30 -7.55 20.87
CA ASP A 181 8.60 -6.90 21.04
C ASP A 181 8.58 -5.41 20.73
N VAL A 182 7.94 -4.99 19.64
CA VAL A 182 7.85 -3.58 19.24
C VAL A 182 7.02 -2.79 20.25
N LEU A 183 5.92 -3.37 20.74
CA LEU A 183 5.11 -2.74 21.78
C LEU A 183 5.84 -2.67 23.13
N ALA A 184 6.67 -3.67 23.44
CA ALA A 184 7.44 -3.72 24.67
C ALA A 184 8.46 -2.57 24.78
N LEU A 185 8.84 -1.96 23.65
CA LEU A 185 9.76 -0.82 23.63
C LEU A 185 9.18 0.45 24.27
N ARG A 186 7.86 0.58 24.37
CA ARG A 186 7.15 1.72 25.02
C ARG A 186 7.72 3.09 24.61
N LEU A 187 7.77 3.33 23.31
CA LEU A 187 8.41 4.52 22.74
C LEU A 187 7.70 5.81 23.15
N ASN A 188 8.49 6.85 23.44
CA ASN A 188 7.97 8.20 23.61
C ASN A 188 7.70 8.89 22.25
N GLN A 189 7.10 10.07 22.27
CA GLN A 189 6.70 10.78 21.05
C GLN A 189 7.88 11.13 20.12
N TRP A 190 9.05 11.45 20.68
CA TRP A 190 10.26 11.75 19.91
C TRP A 190 10.83 10.49 19.25
N GLU A 191 10.82 9.36 19.95
CA GLU A 191 11.25 8.07 19.41
C GLU A 191 10.30 7.57 18.32
N ILE A 192 8.99 7.79 18.47
CA ILE A 192 8.01 7.48 17.42
C ILE A 192 8.29 8.29 16.16
N ALA A 193 8.51 9.60 16.28
CA ALA A 193 8.84 10.45 15.13
C ALA A 193 10.17 10.02 14.48
N GLY A 194 11.17 9.66 15.30
CA GLY A 194 12.44 9.10 14.83
C GLY A 194 12.27 7.77 14.10
N ALA A 195 11.40 6.89 14.60
CA ALA A 195 11.11 5.60 13.99
C ALA A 195 10.37 5.75 12.64
N GLU A 196 9.42 6.68 12.54
CA GLU A 196 8.77 7.02 11.27
C GLU A 196 9.77 7.54 10.22
N ALA A 197 10.68 8.42 10.64
CA ALA A 197 11.74 8.93 9.77
C ALA A 197 12.71 7.81 9.33
N GLU A 198 13.12 6.94 10.26
CA GLU A 198 14.00 5.81 9.95
C GLU A 198 13.33 4.81 9.00
N VAL A 199 12.02 4.57 9.14
CA VAL A 199 11.30 3.73 8.16
C VAL A 199 11.42 4.32 6.75
N ALA A 200 11.23 5.63 6.61
CA ALA A 200 11.29 6.30 5.32
C ALA A 200 12.72 6.24 4.72
N GLU A 201 13.75 6.51 5.51
CA GLU A 201 15.15 6.47 5.06
C GLU A 201 15.59 5.06 4.71
N HIS A 202 15.26 4.06 5.55
CA HIS A 202 15.62 2.68 5.28
C HIS A 202 14.88 2.13 4.04
N LEU A 203 13.59 2.49 3.88
CA LEU A 203 12.81 2.12 2.69
C LEU A 203 13.41 2.73 1.41
N LYS A 204 13.85 3.99 1.46
CA LYS A 204 14.54 4.66 0.35
C LYS A 204 15.78 3.88 -0.07
N LEU A 205 16.62 3.48 0.90
CA LEU A 205 17.82 2.69 0.65
C LEU A 205 17.51 1.33 -0.01
N LEU A 206 16.44 0.65 0.42
CA LEU A 206 15.98 -0.60 -0.21
C LEU A 206 15.51 -0.38 -1.66
N LEU A 207 14.79 0.70 -1.93
CA LEU A 207 14.31 1.06 -3.26
C LEU A 207 15.45 1.46 -4.19
N GLU A 208 16.42 2.23 -3.71
CA GLU A 208 17.63 2.60 -4.46
C GLU A 208 18.47 1.37 -4.81
N ARG A 209 18.67 0.45 -3.86
CA ARG A 209 19.32 -0.84 -4.12
C ARG A 209 18.57 -1.60 -5.21
N ASN A 210 17.25 -1.68 -5.14
CA ASN A 210 16.45 -2.35 -6.16
C ASN A 210 16.60 -1.72 -7.56
N LEU A 211 16.59 -0.39 -7.65
CA LEU A 211 16.81 0.32 -8.91
C LEU A 211 18.20 0.07 -9.49
N ARG A 212 19.25 0.12 -8.65
CA ARG A 212 20.62 -0.19 -9.09
C ARG A 212 20.72 -1.61 -9.65
N HIS A 213 20.08 -2.59 -9.00
CA HIS A 213 20.01 -3.96 -9.51
C HIS A 213 19.28 -4.05 -10.86
N ARG A 214 18.15 -3.36 -11.05
CA ARG A 214 17.41 -3.34 -12.34
C ARG A 214 18.20 -2.67 -13.46
N CYS A 215 18.92 -1.60 -13.15
CA CYS A 215 19.68 -0.84 -14.13
C CYS A 215 21.02 -1.50 -14.49
N HIS A 216 21.44 -2.54 -13.77
CA HIS A 216 22.71 -3.21 -13.99
C HIS A 216 22.74 -3.89 -15.39
N PRO A 217 23.82 -3.74 -16.17
CA PRO A 217 23.91 -4.21 -17.57
C PRO A 217 23.55 -5.68 -17.76
N ARG A 218 23.89 -6.54 -16.78
CA ARG A 218 23.57 -7.98 -16.79
C ARG A 218 22.07 -8.30 -16.80
N PHE A 219 21.21 -7.40 -16.32
CA PHE A 219 19.75 -7.61 -16.27
C PHE A 219 18.99 -6.84 -17.35
N LYS A 220 19.64 -5.89 -18.04
CA LYS A 220 19.08 -5.26 -19.25
C LYS A 220 19.06 -6.20 -20.47
N GLN A 221 19.72 -7.35 -20.39
CA GLN A 221 19.85 -8.33 -21.49
C GLN A 221 18.84 -9.49 -21.44
N GLN A 222 17.82 -9.44 -20.57
CA GLN A 222 16.67 -10.33 -20.70
C GLN A 222 15.47 -9.56 -21.29
N PRO A 223 15.30 -9.56 -22.63
CA PRO A 223 14.03 -9.20 -23.24
C PRO A 223 12.97 -10.23 -22.82
N GLY A 224 11.74 -9.75 -22.64
CA GLY A 224 10.66 -10.46 -21.97
C GLY A 224 10.36 -11.86 -22.48
N ILE A 225 9.97 -12.72 -21.56
CA ILE A 225 9.13 -13.88 -21.86
C ILE A 225 7.70 -13.35 -21.80
N VAL A 226 7.07 -13.30 -22.98
CA VAL A 226 5.64 -13.04 -23.22
C VAL A 226 4.79 -14.08 -22.50
#